data_AF-A0A2M8NQJ6-F1
#
_entry.id   AF-A0A2M8NQJ6-F1
#
_cell.length_a   1.000
_cell.length_b   1.000
_cell.length_c   1.000
_cell.angle_alpha   90.00
_cell.angle_beta   90.00
_cell.angle_gamma   90.00
#
_symmetry.space_group_name_H-M   'P 1'
#
loop_
_entity.id
_entity.type
_entity.pdbx_description
1 polymer ?
#
loop_
_entity_poly.entity_id
_entity_poly.type
_entity_poly.pdbx_seq_one_letter_code
_entity_poly.pdbx_strand_id
1 'polypeptide(L)'
;MMLTFTIQPLARENTMINSTFRTELQSQIRDLIVEHLREVSRYLSGASLHPQHSAQIIEDLENLAELSQVAPEDASPGMFYAAQTALSRFDAFLKLINQDCDTCFCNTGAGIIWQHATAWCEAVRRLYNHVPLDQVWDVIAPAAPDTLNDLGGGIYEAIWAAPVPPIDIEILTRTPQVELQGAPFEPEGVPNGVAVHFSLNFNEV
;
A
#
# COMPACT_ATOMS: atom_id res chain seq x y z
N MET A 1 -17.28 4.52 -26.81
CA MET A 1 -15.97 4.84 -27.41
C MET A 1 -14.94 4.63 -26.31
N MET A 2 -14.18 3.53 -26.34
CA MET A 2 -13.18 3.24 -25.30
C MET A 2 -11.96 4.12 -25.54
N LEU A 3 -11.61 4.96 -24.55
CA LEU A 3 -10.35 5.69 -24.54
C LEU A 3 -9.31 4.83 -23.83
N THR A 4 -8.38 4.27 -24.60
CA THR A 4 -7.23 3.52 -24.08
C THR A 4 -6.20 4.50 -23.56
N PHE A 5 -6.06 4.64 -22.24
CA PHE A 5 -5.00 5.44 -21.63
C PHE A 5 -3.75 4.57 -21.46
N THR A 6 -2.66 4.98 -22.11
CA THR A 6 -1.35 4.35 -21.95
C THR A 6 -0.49 5.31 -21.14
N ILE A 7 -0.20 4.97 -19.88
CA ILE A 7 0.76 5.72 -19.07
C ILE A 7 2.15 5.25 -19.51
N GLN A 8 2.81 6.01 -20.37
CA GLN A 8 4.21 5.76 -20.73
C GLN A 8 5.14 6.27 -19.61
N PRO A 9 6.25 5.56 -19.32
CA PRO A 9 7.24 6.01 -18.37
C PRO A 9 7.94 7.27 -18.90
N LEU A 10 7.95 8.33 -18.10
CA LEU A 10 8.58 9.61 -18.41
C LEU A 10 10.10 9.46 -18.50
N ALA A 11 10.60 9.25 -19.71
CA ALA A 11 11.98 9.55 -20.05
C ALA A 11 12.19 11.07 -20.02
N ARG A 12 13.24 11.48 -19.33
CA ARG A 12 13.68 12.87 -19.08
C ARG A 12 13.80 13.68 -20.37
N GLU A 13 12.76 14.41 -20.78
CA GLU A 13 12.88 15.59 -21.64
C GLU A 13 11.53 16.34 -21.69
N ASN A 14 11.59 17.68 -21.62
CA ASN A 14 10.50 18.66 -21.79
C ASN A 14 9.66 19.07 -20.57
N THR A 15 10.17 20.08 -19.88
CA THR A 15 9.46 20.94 -18.91
C THR A 15 8.17 21.59 -19.45
N MET A 16 7.99 21.74 -20.76
CA MET A 16 6.73 22.23 -21.37
C MET A 16 5.67 21.14 -21.63
N ILE A 17 6.09 19.90 -21.88
CA ILE A 17 5.14 18.77 -22.06
C ILE A 17 4.52 18.42 -20.71
N ASN A 18 5.29 18.58 -19.63
CA ASN A 18 4.85 18.32 -18.27
C ASN A 18 3.74 19.29 -17.81
N SER A 19 3.78 20.58 -18.17
CA SER A 19 2.72 21.53 -17.78
C SER A 19 1.43 21.30 -18.55
N THR A 20 1.51 20.97 -19.84
CA THR A 20 0.34 20.78 -20.71
C THR A 20 -0.37 19.48 -20.34
N PHE A 21 0.38 18.39 -20.19
CA PHE A 21 -0.14 17.11 -19.73
C PHE A 21 -0.74 17.19 -18.32
N ARG A 22 -0.10 17.92 -17.39
CA ARG A 22 -0.65 18.17 -16.06
C ARG A 22 -1.95 18.97 -16.12
N THR A 23 -2.03 20.01 -16.94
CA THR A 23 -3.25 20.81 -17.11
C THR A 23 -4.39 19.99 -17.73
N GLU A 24 -4.05 19.11 -18.67
CA GLU A 24 -5.01 18.27 -19.38
C GLU A 24 -5.49 17.10 -18.50
N LEU A 25 -4.60 16.49 -17.71
CA LEU A 25 -4.93 15.52 -16.68
C LEU A 25 -5.78 16.17 -15.56
N GLN A 26 -5.44 17.37 -15.11
CA GLN A 26 -6.24 18.13 -14.14
C GLN A 26 -7.62 18.48 -14.68
N SER A 27 -7.73 18.89 -15.95
CA SER A 27 -9.02 19.15 -16.59
C SER A 27 -9.84 17.87 -16.69
N GLN A 28 -9.22 16.76 -17.12
CA GLN A 28 -9.91 15.49 -17.25
C GLN A 28 -10.33 14.94 -15.89
N ILE A 29 -9.47 14.95 -14.87
CA ILE A 29 -9.78 14.57 -13.49
C ILE A 29 -10.90 15.44 -12.94
N ARG A 30 -10.84 16.75 -13.14
CA ARG A 30 -11.89 17.69 -12.72
C ARG A 30 -13.21 17.39 -13.41
N ASP A 31 -13.22 17.18 -14.72
CA ASP A 31 -14.43 16.88 -15.49
C ASP A 31 -15.04 15.53 -15.06
N LEU A 32 -14.20 14.54 -14.77
CA LEU A 32 -14.61 13.21 -14.30
C LEU A 32 -15.15 13.24 -12.87
N ILE A 33 -14.50 13.98 -11.98
CA ILE A 33 -14.98 14.19 -10.60
C ILE A 33 -16.27 14.99 -10.60
N VAL A 34 -16.38 16.03 -11.44
CA VAL A 34 -17.60 16.84 -11.55
C VAL A 34 -18.75 16.01 -12.11
N GLU A 35 -18.52 15.19 -13.13
CA GLU A 35 -19.56 14.32 -13.69
C GLU A 35 -19.99 13.25 -12.68
N HIS A 36 -19.03 12.61 -12.00
CA HIS A 36 -19.32 11.65 -10.95
C HIS A 36 -20.07 12.27 -9.77
N LEU A 37 -19.65 13.45 -9.29
CA LEU A 37 -20.35 14.21 -8.25
C LEU A 37 -21.75 14.66 -8.70
N ARG A 38 -21.93 15.03 -9.97
CA ARG A 38 -23.24 15.42 -10.52
C ARG A 38 -24.18 14.23 -10.57
N GLU A 39 -23.68 13.07 -10.95
CA GLU A 39 -24.43 11.82 -10.99
C GLU A 39 -24.79 11.35 -9.57
N VAL A 40 -23.85 11.40 -8.63
CA VAL A 40 -24.08 11.13 -7.20
C VAL A 40 -25.06 12.14 -6.57
N SER A 41 -24.96 13.43 -6.91
CA SER A 41 -25.85 14.47 -6.37
C SER A 41 -27.32 14.26 -6.75
N ARG A 42 -27.59 13.58 -7.89
CA ARG A 42 -28.94 13.15 -8.27
C ARG A 42 -29.47 12.06 -7.35
N TYR A 43 -28.61 11.18 -6.84
CA TYR A 43 -29.00 10.13 -5.89
C TYR A 43 -29.12 10.67 -4.45
N LEU A 44 -28.33 11.69 -4.10
CA LEU A 44 -28.27 12.21 -2.73
C LEU A 44 -29.46 13.06 -2.28
N SER A 45 -30.41 13.44 -3.16
CA SER A 45 -31.76 13.97 -2.87
C SER A 45 -31.98 14.64 -1.48
N GLY A 46 -31.06 15.49 -1.01
CA GLY A 46 -31.08 15.99 0.36
C GLY A 46 -29.71 16.25 1.02
N ALA A 47 -28.65 15.53 0.68
CA ALA A 47 -27.30 15.81 1.17
C ALA A 47 -26.53 16.62 0.12
N SER A 48 -26.45 17.95 0.29
CA SER A 48 -25.56 18.73 -0.56
C SER A 48 -24.11 18.39 -0.18
N LEU A 49 -23.36 17.86 -1.15
CA LEU A 49 -21.91 17.81 -1.05
C LEU A 49 -21.41 19.26 -0.99
N HIS A 50 -20.89 19.64 0.17
CA HIS A 50 -20.39 20.99 0.36
C HIS A 50 -19.23 21.22 -0.64
N PRO A 51 -19.20 22.35 -1.40
CA PRO A 51 -18.20 22.58 -2.45
C PRO A 51 -16.73 22.47 -1.98
N GLN A 52 -16.49 22.69 -0.70
CA GLN A 52 -15.16 22.55 -0.09
C GLN A 52 -14.68 21.09 -0.01
N HIS A 53 -15.59 20.12 0.19
CA HIS A 53 -15.22 18.70 0.18
C HIS A 53 -14.78 18.26 -1.21
N SER A 54 -15.47 18.72 -2.26
CA SER A 54 -15.08 18.44 -3.64
C SER A 54 -13.69 18.98 -3.98
N ALA A 55 -13.34 20.20 -3.52
CA ALA A 55 -12.03 20.79 -3.77
C ALA A 55 -10.89 20.01 -3.08
N GLN A 56 -11.09 19.60 -1.83
CA GLN A 56 -10.10 18.82 -1.08
C GLN A 56 -9.86 17.44 -1.71
N ILE A 57 -10.93 16.79 -2.19
CA ILE A 57 -10.84 15.48 -2.84
C ILE A 57 -10.11 15.55 -4.18
N ILE A 58 -10.30 16.63 -4.94
CA ILE A 58 -9.54 16.88 -6.16
C ILE A 58 -8.05 17.03 -5.82
N GLU A 59 -7.71 17.86 -4.83
CA GLU A 59 -6.33 18.06 -4.37
C GLU A 59 -5.70 16.74 -3.87
N ASP A 60 -6.47 15.92 -3.16
CA ASP A 60 -6.01 14.61 -2.70
C ASP A 60 -5.69 13.68 -3.87
N LEU A 61 -6.55 13.60 -4.89
CA LEU A 61 -6.29 12.79 -6.07
C LEU A 61 -5.09 13.29 -6.89
N GLU A 62 -4.91 14.60 -7.01
CA GLU A 62 -3.74 15.20 -7.65
C GLU A 62 -2.46 14.82 -6.90
N ASN A 63 -2.46 14.96 -5.57
CA ASN A 63 -1.34 14.57 -4.72
C ASN A 63 -1.04 13.07 -4.83
N LEU A 64 -2.06 12.21 -4.85
CA LEU A 64 -1.87 10.76 -5.03
C LEU A 64 -1.28 10.42 -6.39
N ALA A 65 -1.73 11.09 -7.46
CA ALA A 65 -1.20 10.90 -8.80
C ALA A 65 0.28 11.35 -8.90
N GLU A 66 0.68 12.38 -8.16
CA GLU A 66 2.06 12.85 -8.12
C GLU A 66 2.96 11.96 -7.26
N LEU A 67 2.52 11.61 -6.05
CA LEU A 67 3.30 10.80 -5.12
C LEU A 67 3.53 9.39 -5.67
N SER A 68 2.52 8.78 -6.31
CA SER A 68 2.62 7.44 -6.85
C SER A 68 3.47 7.32 -8.13
N GLN A 69 3.93 8.43 -8.72
CA GLN A 69 4.91 8.40 -9.82
C GLN A 69 6.35 8.16 -9.36
N VAL A 70 6.64 8.39 -8.08
CA VAL A 70 7.96 8.13 -7.52
C VAL A 70 8.11 6.62 -7.32
N ALA A 71 9.28 6.07 -7.62
CA ALA A 71 9.54 4.65 -7.38
C ALA A 71 9.40 4.35 -5.86
N PRO A 72 8.75 3.25 -5.45
CA PRO A 72 8.55 2.94 -4.04
C PRO A 72 9.82 2.99 -3.18
N GLU A 73 10.96 2.57 -3.75
CA GLU A 73 12.29 2.59 -3.13
C GLU A 73 12.85 4.00 -2.85
N ASP A 74 12.40 4.99 -3.61
CA ASP A 74 12.80 6.39 -3.48
C ASP A 74 11.82 7.20 -2.59
N ALA A 75 10.75 6.56 -2.12
CA ALA A 75 9.79 7.21 -1.25
C ALA A 75 10.46 7.66 0.06
N SER A 76 10.12 8.86 0.52
CA SER A 76 10.46 9.31 1.87
C SER A 76 9.29 9.05 2.85
N PRO A 77 9.55 8.91 4.17
CA PRO A 77 8.49 8.64 5.13
C PRO A 77 7.38 9.70 5.10
N GLY A 78 7.75 10.96 4.85
CA GLY A 78 6.80 12.07 4.69
C GLY A 78 5.90 11.91 3.47
N MET A 79 6.44 11.44 2.34
CA MET A 79 5.65 11.17 1.12
C MET A 79 4.66 10.03 1.34
N PHE A 80 5.11 8.96 2.01
CA PHE A 80 4.24 7.84 2.35
C PHE A 80 3.10 8.24 3.28
N TYR A 81 3.39 9.03 4.31
CA TYR A 81 2.36 9.53 5.24
C TYR A 81 1.36 10.46 4.53
N ALA A 82 1.84 11.34 3.65
CA ALA A 82 1.00 12.21 2.84
C ALA A 82 0.07 11.39 1.91
N ALA A 83 0.61 10.37 1.23
CA ALA A 83 -0.17 9.49 0.37
C ALA A 83 -1.22 8.70 1.15
N GLN A 84 -0.87 8.12 2.31
CA GLN A 84 -1.85 7.43 3.15
C GLN A 84 -2.96 8.35 3.64
N THR A 85 -2.62 9.58 4.02
CA THR A 85 -3.60 10.57 4.47
C THR A 85 -4.59 10.91 3.35
N ALA A 86 -4.08 11.17 2.14
CA ALA A 86 -4.91 11.46 0.97
C ALA A 86 -5.78 10.25 0.55
N LEU A 87 -5.23 9.03 0.57
CA LEU A 87 -6.01 7.80 0.31
C LEU A 87 -7.13 7.61 1.33
N SER A 88 -6.84 7.76 2.62
CA SER A 88 -7.84 7.61 3.68
C SER A 88 -8.99 8.62 3.55
N ARG A 89 -8.69 9.88 3.21
CA ARG A 89 -9.70 10.89 2.92
C ARG A 89 -10.54 10.55 1.69
N PHE A 90 -9.89 10.06 0.64
CA PHE A 90 -10.57 9.65 -0.58
C PHE A 90 -11.48 8.43 -0.35
N ASP A 91 -11.03 7.42 0.38
CA ASP A 91 -11.82 6.25 0.77
C ASP A 91 -13.04 6.63 1.61
N ALA A 92 -12.86 7.55 2.56
CA ALA A 92 -13.95 8.09 3.36
C ALA A 92 -14.98 8.82 2.49
N PHE A 93 -14.53 9.54 1.46
CA PHE A 93 -15.40 10.16 0.49
C PHE A 93 -16.15 9.13 -0.36
N LEU A 94 -15.49 8.10 -0.88
CA LEU A 94 -16.15 7.02 -1.63
C LEU A 94 -17.25 6.35 -0.81
N LYS A 95 -16.99 6.08 0.48
CA LYS A 95 -18.00 5.56 1.42
C LYS A 95 -19.16 6.54 1.61
N LEU A 96 -18.88 7.84 1.75
CA LEU A 96 -19.90 8.86 1.92
C LEU A 96 -20.88 8.92 0.74
N ILE A 97 -20.37 8.73 -0.48
CA ILE A 97 -21.18 8.71 -1.70
C ILE A 97 -21.73 7.33 -2.04
N ASN A 98 -21.51 6.34 -1.17
CA ASN A 98 -21.90 4.95 -1.36
C ASN A 98 -21.38 4.36 -2.68
N GLN A 99 -20.15 4.73 -3.04
CA GLN A 99 -19.45 4.22 -4.22
C GLN A 99 -18.65 2.98 -3.85
N ASP A 100 -19.03 1.85 -4.43
CA ASP A 100 -18.29 0.60 -4.32
C ASP A 100 -17.09 0.58 -5.30
N CYS A 101 -16.05 -0.17 -4.96
CA CYS A 101 -14.90 -0.41 -5.85
C CYS A 101 -15.25 -1.45 -6.92
N ASP A 102 -16.20 -1.12 -7.80
CA ASP A 102 -16.63 -1.96 -8.90
C ASP A 102 -15.84 -1.68 -10.19
N THR A 103 -16.07 -2.49 -11.23
CA THR A 103 -15.39 -2.34 -12.52
C THR A 103 -15.70 -0.99 -13.18
N CYS A 104 -16.86 -0.40 -12.91
CA CYS A 104 -17.25 0.89 -13.47
C CYS A 104 -16.39 2.01 -12.87
N PHE A 105 -16.26 2.06 -11.54
CA PHE A 105 -15.39 3.00 -10.84
C PHE A 105 -13.92 2.79 -11.16
N CYS A 106 -13.45 1.54 -11.16
CA CYS A 106 -12.04 1.21 -11.42
C CYS A 106 -11.56 1.66 -12.81
N ASN A 107 -12.47 1.78 -13.78
CA ASN A 107 -12.17 2.27 -15.13
C ASN A 107 -12.21 3.79 -15.27
N THR A 108 -12.57 4.52 -14.21
CA THR A 108 -12.53 5.99 -14.19
C THR A 108 -11.12 6.50 -13.92
N GLY A 109 -10.83 7.76 -14.27
CA GLY A 109 -9.55 8.39 -13.94
C GLY A 109 -9.25 8.41 -12.44
N ALA A 110 -10.26 8.66 -11.61
CA ALA A 110 -10.13 8.63 -10.15
C ALA A 110 -9.88 7.21 -9.63
N GLY A 111 -10.57 6.20 -10.19
CA GLY A 111 -10.35 4.79 -9.86
C GLY A 111 -8.96 4.31 -10.24
N ILE A 112 -8.45 4.70 -11.40
CA ILE A 112 -7.08 4.37 -11.84
C ILE A 112 -6.04 4.98 -10.90
N ILE A 113 -6.17 6.27 -10.55
CA ILE A 113 -5.26 6.95 -9.61
C ILE A 113 -5.30 6.25 -8.25
N TRP A 114 -6.50 5.97 -7.75
CA TRP A 114 -6.68 5.29 -6.48
C TRP A 114 -6.06 3.88 -6.46
N GLN A 115 -6.28 3.08 -7.49
CA GLN A 115 -5.67 1.75 -7.62
C GLN A 115 -4.14 1.84 -7.63
N HIS A 116 -3.60 2.77 -8.42
CA HIS A 116 -2.16 2.96 -8.55
C HIS A 116 -1.53 3.42 -7.24
N ALA A 117 -2.13 4.41 -6.58
CA ALA A 117 -1.65 4.92 -5.30
C ALA A 117 -1.79 3.91 -4.17
N THR A 118 -2.83 3.06 -4.19
CA THR A 118 -3.01 1.95 -3.25
C THR A 118 -1.88 0.94 -3.41
N ALA A 119 -1.62 0.48 -4.64
CA ALA A 119 -0.53 -0.45 -4.94
C ALA A 119 0.84 0.15 -4.57
N TRP A 120 1.05 1.44 -4.86
CA TRP A 120 2.26 2.17 -4.46
C TRP A 120 2.42 2.20 -2.94
N CYS A 121 1.38 2.55 -2.18
CA CYS A 121 1.42 2.55 -0.73
C CYS A 121 1.70 1.15 -0.16
N GLU A 122 1.15 0.08 -0.75
CA GLU A 122 1.48 -1.28 -0.34
C GLU A 122 2.96 -1.62 -0.58
N ALA A 123 3.50 -1.26 -1.75
CA ALA A 123 4.91 -1.47 -2.07
C ALA A 123 5.83 -0.68 -1.13
N VAL A 124 5.51 0.58 -0.87
CA VAL A 124 6.26 1.43 0.07
C VAL A 124 6.15 0.92 1.50
N ARG A 125 4.96 0.48 1.92
CA ARG A 125 4.76 -0.14 3.25
C ARG A 125 5.63 -1.37 3.42
N ARG A 126 5.73 -2.21 2.38
CA ARG A 126 6.60 -3.40 2.37
C ARG A 126 8.08 -3.04 2.55
N LEU A 127 8.51 -1.89 2.04
CA LEU A 127 9.87 -1.38 2.17
C LEU A 127 10.12 -0.75 3.55
N TYR A 128 9.16 0.01 4.10
CA TYR A 128 9.30 0.58 5.46
C TYR A 128 9.13 -0.44 6.58
N ASN A 129 8.35 -1.50 6.35
CA ASN A 129 8.27 -2.64 7.26
C ASN A 129 9.49 -3.57 7.13
N HIS A 130 10.48 -3.25 6.30
CA HIS A 130 11.75 -3.97 6.30
C HIS A 130 12.57 -3.52 7.51
N VAL A 131 12.42 -4.27 8.59
CA VAL A 131 13.39 -4.27 9.68
C VAL A 131 14.67 -4.93 9.16
N PRO A 132 15.84 -4.30 9.28
CA PRO A 132 17.11 -4.92 8.93
C PRO A 132 17.26 -6.29 9.61
N LEU A 133 17.80 -7.30 8.91
CA LEU A 133 17.87 -8.68 9.43
C LEU A 133 18.59 -8.77 10.78
N ASP A 134 19.59 -7.93 11.03
CA ASP A 134 20.28 -7.80 12.32
C ASP A 134 19.32 -7.40 13.47
N GLN A 135 18.41 -6.47 13.22
CA GLN A 135 17.39 -6.08 14.21
C GLN A 135 16.31 -7.16 14.38
N VAL A 136 15.98 -7.89 13.32
CA VAL A 136 15.06 -9.05 13.43
C VAL A 136 15.69 -10.13 14.30
N TRP A 137 16.98 -10.42 14.10
CA TRP A 137 17.76 -11.32 14.93
C TRP A 137 17.70 -10.92 16.40
N ASP A 138 17.84 -9.63 16.73
CA ASP A 138 17.74 -9.16 18.12
C ASP A 138 16.35 -9.42 18.73
N VAL A 139 15.28 -9.24 17.96
CA VAL A 139 13.90 -9.48 18.42
C VAL A 139 13.63 -10.98 18.65
N ILE A 140 14.12 -11.84 17.77
CA ILE A 140 13.90 -13.29 17.84
C ILE A 140 15.03 -14.06 18.55
N ALA A 141 16.07 -13.36 19.03
CA ALA A 141 17.25 -13.96 19.64
C ALA A 141 16.93 -15.02 20.70
N PRO A 142 15.87 -14.89 21.54
CA PRO A 142 15.50 -15.93 22.48
C PRO A 142 15.11 -17.28 21.83
N ALA A 143 14.61 -17.27 20.59
CA ALA A 143 14.20 -18.47 19.84
C ALA A 143 15.35 -19.07 18.98
N ALA A 144 16.43 -18.33 18.76
CA ALA A 144 17.69 -18.78 18.16
C ALA A 144 17.55 -19.78 16.96
N PRO A 145 16.92 -19.39 15.84
CA PRO A 145 16.92 -20.22 14.63
C PRO A 145 18.34 -20.45 14.09
N ASP A 146 18.53 -21.50 13.30
CA ASP A 146 19.79 -21.76 12.58
C ASP A 146 19.94 -20.84 11.37
N THR A 147 18.82 -20.43 10.76
CA THR A 147 18.81 -19.55 9.59
C THR A 147 17.63 -18.59 9.67
N LEU A 148 17.87 -17.35 9.27
CA LEU A 148 16.85 -16.31 9.13
C LEU A 148 16.94 -15.73 7.72
N ASN A 149 15.87 -15.86 6.95
CA ASN A 149 15.74 -15.31 5.61
C ASN A 149 14.71 -14.17 5.59
N ASP A 150 14.96 -13.15 4.78
CA ASP A 150 13.95 -12.15 4.42
C ASP A 150 13.24 -12.60 3.14
N LEU A 151 11.93 -12.79 3.20
CA LEU A 151 11.09 -13.18 2.06
C LEU A 151 10.52 -11.95 1.33
N GLY A 152 10.78 -10.75 1.84
CA GLY A 152 10.25 -9.49 1.37
C GLY A 152 8.89 -9.15 1.99
N GLY A 153 8.53 -7.87 1.94
CA GLY A 153 7.24 -7.40 2.44
C GLY A 153 7.08 -7.39 3.96
N GLY A 154 8.21 -7.41 4.70
CA GLY A 154 8.20 -7.50 6.17
C GLY A 154 7.89 -8.91 6.68
N ILE A 155 8.00 -9.93 5.82
CA ILE A 155 7.87 -11.34 6.17
C ILE A 155 9.24 -11.98 6.22
N TYR A 156 9.53 -12.65 7.32
CA TYR A 156 10.78 -13.35 7.58
C TYR A 156 10.52 -14.84 7.77
N GLU A 157 11.52 -15.65 7.44
CA GLU A 157 11.51 -17.09 7.63
C GLU A 157 12.63 -17.48 8.60
N ALA A 158 12.24 -18.03 9.75
CA ALA A 158 13.15 -18.64 10.70
C ALA A 158 13.15 -20.17 10.50
N ILE A 159 14.34 -20.77 10.39
CA ILE A 159 14.53 -22.20 10.16
C ILE A 159 15.36 -22.81 11.29
N TRP A 160 14.92 -23.95 11.82
CA TRP A 160 15.64 -24.82 12.74
C TRP A 160 15.91 -26.18 12.09
N ALA A 161 17.16 -26.60 12.09
CA ALA A 161 17.57 -27.94 11.70
C ALA A 161 17.31 -28.94 12.83
N ALA A 162 17.14 -30.21 12.47
CA ALA A 162 16.97 -31.26 13.47
C ALA A 162 18.25 -31.43 14.32
N PRO A 163 18.14 -31.66 15.65
CA PRO A 163 16.89 -31.78 16.41
C PRO A 163 16.29 -30.41 16.77
N VAL A 164 15.04 -30.16 16.34
CA VAL A 164 14.35 -28.88 16.61
C VAL A 164 13.90 -28.82 18.07
N PRO A 165 14.35 -27.84 18.87
CA PRO A 165 13.88 -27.66 20.24
C PRO A 165 12.44 -27.14 20.22
N PRO A 166 11.44 -27.85 20.78
CA PRO A 166 10.05 -27.39 20.75
C PRO A 166 9.84 -26.04 21.45
N ILE A 167 10.72 -25.74 22.42
CA ILE A 167 10.70 -24.50 23.18
C ILE A 167 11.06 -23.28 22.33
N ASP A 168 11.89 -23.43 21.31
CA ASP A 168 12.34 -22.31 20.47
C ASP A 168 11.19 -21.80 19.60
N ILE A 169 10.41 -22.74 19.04
CA ILE A 169 9.18 -22.41 18.31
C ILE A 169 8.16 -21.75 19.26
N GLU A 170 8.00 -22.29 20.48
CA GLU A 170 7.10 -21.72 21.48
C GLU A 170 7.53 -20.29 21.88
N ILE A 171 8.82 -20.04 22.04
CA ILE A 171 9.37 -18.71 22.32
C ILE A 171 9.04 -17.76 21.17
N LEU A 172 9.30 -18.15 19.91
CA LEU A 172 8.98 -17.32 18.75
C LEU A 172 7.48 -16.96 18.72
N THR A 173 6.60 -17.94 18.97
CA THR A 173 5.15 -17.70 19.00
C THR A 173 4.67 -16.78 20.12
N ARG A 174 5.47 -16.62 21.18
CA ARG A 174 5.16 -15.80 22.36
C ARG A 174 5.90 -14.47 22.38
N THR A 175 6.79 -14.21 21.43
CA THR A 175 7.48 -12.93 21.32
C THR A 175 6.46 -11.85 20.95
N PRO A 176 6.27 -10.80 21.79
CA PRO A 176 5.18 -9.83 21.61
C PRO A 176 5.16 -9.12 20.26
N GLN A 177 6.33 -8.90 19.68
CA GLN A 177 6.48 -8.22 18.39
C GLN A 177 6.31 -9.15 17.20
N VAL A 178 6.16 -10.46 17.40
CA VAL A 178 6.13 -11.47 16.33
C VAL A 178 4.69 -11.87 16.04
N GLU A 179 4.29 -11.74 14.78
CA GLU A 179 3.01 -12.22 14.25
C GLU A 179 3.27 -13.34 13.26
N LEU A 180 2.73 -14.54 13.52
CA LEU A 180 2.93 -15.70 12.65
C LEU A 180 2.06 -15.59 11.39
N GLN A 181 2.66 -15.87 10.24
CA GLN A 181 2.01 -15.86 8.93
C GLN A 181 1.51 -17.26 8.52
N GLY A 182 1.41 -18.19 9.48
CA GLY A 182 0.98 -19.56 9.25
C GLY A 182 1.40 -20.52 10.37
N ALA A 183 1.11 -21.81 10.16
CA ALA A 183 1.60 -22.87 11.04
C ALA A 183 3.06 -23.23 10.69
N PRO A 184 3.87 -23.69 11.66
CA PRO A 184 5.20 -24.25 11.39
C PRO A 184 5.14 -25.39 10.36
N PHE A 185 6.12 -25.46 9.47
CA PHE A 185 6.18 -26.44 8.39
C PHE A 185 7.59 -27.00 8.20
N GLU A 186 7.75 -28.08 7.44
CA GLU A 186 9.06 -28.65 7.10
C GLU A 186 9.60 -27.96 5.83
N PRO A 187 10.75 -27.26 5.88
CA PRO A 187 11.29 -26.53 4.74
C PRO A 187 12.03 -27.44 3.75
N GLU A 188 12.07 -27.03 2.49
CA GLU A 188 12.77 -27.77 1.44
C GLU A 188 14.28 -27.83 1.72
N GLY A 189 14.86 -29.03 1.65
CA GLY A 189 16.29 -29.22 1.84
C GLY A 189 16.77 -29.33 3.30
N VAL A 190 15.89 -29.24 4.30
CA VAL A 190 16.23 -29.48 5.72
C VAL A 190 15.30 -30.57 6.30
N PRO A 191 15.62 -31.86 6.07
CA PRO A 191 14.77 -32.97 6.50
C PRO A 191 14.56 -33.01 8.01
N ASN A 192 13.32 -33.14 8.46
CA ASN A 192 12.90 -33.06 9.87
C ASN A 192 13.22 -31.71 10.55
N GLY A 193 13.56 -30.67 9.78
CA GLY A 193 13.65 -29.30 10.27
C GLY A 193 12.26 -28.67 10.41
N VAL A 194 12.23 -27.47 11.00
CA VAL A 194 11.02 -26.66 11.12
C VAL A 194 11.33 -25.27 10.62
N ALA A 195 10.44 -24.73 9.79
CA ALA A 195 10.43 -23.35 9.37
C ALA A 195 9.15 -22.66 9.84
N VAL A 196 9.27 -21.37 10.15
CA VAL A 196 8.17 -20.52 10.57
C VAL A 196 8.24 -19.20 9.83
N HIS A 197 7.15 -18.84 9.15
CA HIS A 197 6.98 -17.51 8.55
C HIS A 197 6.35 -16.56 9.57
N PHE A 198 6.93 -15.37 9.71
CA PHE A 198 6.44 -14.38 10.65
C PHE A 198 6.72 -12.95 10.16
N SER A 199 6.02 -11.98 10.74
CA SER A 199 6.26 -10.54 10.55
C SER A 199 6.48 -9.86 11.89
N LEU A 200 7.10 -8.68 11.87
CA LEU A 200 7.27 -7.86 13.07
C LEU A 200 6.22 -6.75 13.14
N ASN A 201 5.58 -6.62 14.31
CA ASN A 201 4.61 -5.58 14.59
C ASN A 201 5.07 -4.76 15.81
N PHE A 202 5.48 -3.51 15.56
CA PHE A 202 5.93 -2.58 16.61
C PHE A 202 4.81 -1.66 17.11
N ASN A 203 3.54 -1.93 16.77
CA ASN A 203 2.44 -1.01 17.08
C ASN A 203 1.99 -0.96 18.55
N GLU A 204 2.67 -1.63 19.48
CA GLU A 204 2.36 -1.52 20.91
C GLU A 204 3.64 -1.43 21.76
N VAL A 205 4.03 -0.19 22.09
CA VAL A 205 4.69 0.17 23.35
C VAL A 205 4.00 1.40 23.92
#